data_AF-A0A821HRF8-F1
#
_entry.id   AF-A0A821HRF8-F1
#
_cell.length_a   1.000
_cell.length_b   1.000
_cell.length_c   1.000
_cell.angle_alpha   90.00
_cell.angle_beta   90.00
_cell.angle_gamma   90.00
#
_symmetry.space_group_name_H-M   'P 1'
#
loop_
_entity.id
_entity.type
_entity.pdbx_description
1 polymer ?
#
loop_
_entity_poly.entity_id
_entity_poly.type
_entity_poly.pdbx_seq_one_letter_code
_entity_poly.pdbx_strand_id
1 'polypeptide(L)'
;KRYIAPVNQESLKLKSIIGYNGNGRENLVWHAHSGFFAYSVGCNVIVENLNNNHQTILTGHTEEISTLTLSNDITLLVSAQCSTLTNKDELQTKIIIWDIKMLQQKLYLHQSVHAVQSMAFS
;
A
#
# COMPACT_ATOMS: atom_id res chain seq x y z
N LYS A 1 1.99 12.94 9.06
CA LYS A 1 0.97 13.87 9.63
C LYS A 1 0.03 14.29 8.51
N ARG A 2 -1.27 14.01 8.62
CA ARG A 2 -2.27 14.45 7.63
C ARG A 2 -2.64 15.89 7.96
N TYR A 3 -2.37 16.83 7.06
CA TYR A 3 -2.78 18.22 7.25
C TYR A 3 -4.30 18.30 7.11
N ILE A 4 -4.95 18.92 8.09
CA ILE A 4 -6.37 19.24 8.06
C ILE A 4 -6.42 20.76 8.14
N ALA A 5 -6.96 21.41 7.11
CA ALA A 5 -7.12 22.85 7.15
C ALA A 5 -8.07 23.22 8.31
N PRO A 6 -7.76 24.29 9.06
CA PRO A 6 -8.69 24.88 10.01
C PRO A 6 -10.05 25.20 9.37
N VAL A 7 -11.08 25.27 10.21
CA VAL A 7 -12.44 25.66 9.77
C VAL A 7 -12.36 27.04 9.10
N ASN A 8 -12.99 27.19 7.93
CA ASN A 8 -13.00 28.38 7.08
C ASN A 8 -11.67 28.72 6.38
N GLN A 9 -10.78 27.74 6.19
CA GLN A 9 -9.63 27.88 5.30
C GLN A 9 -9.75 26.92 4.11
N GLU A 10 -9.30 27.38 2.94
CA GLU A 10 -9.19 26.58 1.73
C GLU A 10 -8.28 25.36 1.98
N SER A 11 -8.70 24.21 1.45
CA SER A 11 -7.96 22.95 1.61
C SER A 11 -7.82 22.23 0.29
N LEU A 12 -6.66 21.61 0.08
CA LEU A 12 -6.42 20.76 -1.07
C LEU A 12 -6.66 19.30 -0.69
N LYS A 13 -7.55 18.65 -1.42
CA LYS A 13 -7.76 17.20 -1.33
C LYS A 13 -7.05 16.52 -2.49
N LEU A 14 -6.19 15.56 -2.17
CA LEU A 14 -5.54 14.73 -3.16
C LEU A 14 -6.62 13.96 -3.96
N LYS A 15 -6.63 14.16 -5.28
CA LYS A 15 -7.58 13.51 -6.20
C LYS A 15 -7.08 12.15 -6.65
N SER A 16 -5.82 12.08 -7.08
CA SER A 16 -5.21 10.86 -7.61
C SER A 16 -3.69 10.92 -7.54
N ILE A 17 -3.06 9.75 -7.51
CA ILE A 17 -1.62 9.55 -7.65
C ILE A 17 -1.37 8.76 -8.93
N ILE A 18 -0.39 9.21 -9.71
CA ILE A 18 0.12 8.52 -10.90
C ILE A 18 1.61 8.29 -10.66
N GLY A 19 2.04 7.02 -10.75
CA GLY A 19 3.40 6.59 -10.48
C GLY A 19 3.45 5.08 -10.31
N TYR A 20 4.64 4.51 -10.15
CA TYR A 20 4.82 3.08 -9.91
C TYR A 20 6.20 2.84 -9.28
N ASN A 21 6.30 1.93 -8.30
CA ASN A 21 7.60 1.55 -7.74
C ASN A 21 8.32 0.61 -8.71
N GLY A 22 9.23 1.15 -9.52
CA GLY A 22 10.02 0.36 -10.48
C GLY A 22 11.02 -0.62 -9.84
N ASN A 23 11.41 -0.38 -8.58
CA ASN A 23 12.28 -1.26 -7.82
C ASN A 23 11.51 -2.35 -7.05
N GLY A 24 10.18 -2.24 -6.98
CA GLY A 24 9.31 -3.25 -6.37
C GLY A 24 9.28 -4.55 -7.17
N ARG A 25 9.03 -5.66 -6.48
CA ARG A 25 8.77 -6.99 -7.05
C ARG A 25 7.32 -7.36 -6.79
N GLU A 26 6.63 -7.81 -7.83
CA GLU A 26 5.24 -8.30 -7.70
C GLU A 26 4.35 -7.28 -6.96
N ASN A 27 4.54 -5.99 -7.24
CA ASN A 27 3.89 -4.88 -6.53
C ASN A 27 2.68 -4.33 -7.29
N LEU A 28 2.02 -5.20 -8.05
CA LEU A 28 0.78 -4.96 -8.76
C LEU A 28 -0.07 -6.22 -8.72
N VAL A 29 -1.35 -6.06 -8.41
CA VAL A 29 -2.35 -7.12 -8.43
C VAL A 29 -3.59 -6.62 -9.19
N TRP A 30 -4.23 -7.53 -9.91
CA TRP A 30 -5.43 -7.22 -10.67
C TRP A 30 -6.39 -8.40 -10.62
N HIS A 31 -7.65 -8.10 -10.33
CA HIS A 31 -8.74 -9.04 -10.45
C HIS A 31 -9.76 -8.52 -11.47
N ALA A 32 -9.68 -9.05 -12.68
CA ALA A 32 -10.42 -8.56 -13.85
C ALA A 32 -11.94 -8.56 -13.64
N HIS A 33 -12.50 -9.59 -13.00
CA HIS A 33 -13.94 -9.72 -12.85
C HIS A 33 -14.56 -8.66 -11.93
N SER A 34 -13.87 -8.29 -10.84
CA SER A 34 -14.35 -7.23 -9.93
C SER A 34 -13.91 -5.83 -10.37
N GLY A 35 -12.97 -5.72 -11.31
CA GLY A 35 -12.29 -4.48 -11.65
C GLY A 35 -11.33 -4.00 -10.56
N PHE A 36 -11.03 -4.81 -9.54
CA PHE A 36 -10.09 -4.45 -8.48
C PHE A 36 -8.67 -4.43 -9.01
N PHE A 37 -8.01 -3.30 -8.88
CA PHE A 37 -6.64 -3.10 -9.28
C PHE A 37 -5.88 -2.45 -8.13
N ALA A 38 -4.69 -2.95 -7.80
CA ALA A 38 -3.85 -2.32 -6.80
C ALA A 38 -2.38 -2.37 -7.17
N TYR A 39 -1.65 -1.30 -6.87
CA TYR A 39 -0.23 -1.17 -7.14
C TYR A 39 0.44 -0.24 -6.12
N SER A 40 1.77 -0.25 -6.05
CA SER A 40 2.50 0.59 -5.09
C SER A 40 3.12 1.85 -5.71
N VAL A 41 3.09 2.96 -4.95
CA VAL A 41 3.74 4.23 -5.26
C VAL A 41 4.38 4.84 -4.00
N GLY A 42 5.70 4.93 -3.99
CA GLY A 42 6.50 5.24 -2.80
C GLY A 42 6.12 4.31 -1.64
N CYS A 43 5.67 4.90 -0.54
CA CYS A 43 5.17 4.23 0.66
C CYS A 43 3.63 4.02 0.69
N ASN A 44 2.95 4.20 -0.45
CA ASN A 44 1.49 4.11 -0.54
C ASN A 44 1.06 2.94 -1.41
N VAL A 45 -0.06 2.32 -1.07
CA VAL A 45 -0.77 1.42 -1.97
C VAL A 45 -1.90 2.18 -2.61
N ILE A 46 -1.96 2.13 -3.93
CA ILE A 46 -3.04 2.68 -4.72
C ILE A 46 -3.99 1.55 -5.04
N VAL A 47 -5.24 1.69 -4.62
CA VAL A 47 -6.33 0.78 -4.98
C VAL A 47 -7.26 1.52 -5.91
N GLU A 48 -7.56 0.93 -7.05
CA GLU A 48 -8.43 1.48 -8.07
C GLU A 48 -9.49 0.47 -8.48
N ASN A 49 -10.72 0.95 -8.63
CA ASN A 49 -11.75 0.20 -9.32
C ASN A 49 -11.78 0.66 -10.77
N LEU A 50 -11.29 -0.18 -11.68
CA LEU A 50 -11.15 0.14 -13.10
C LEU A 50 -12.50 0.29 -13.82
N ASN A 51 -13.60 -0.20 -13.23
CA ASN A 51 -14.93 -0.05 -13.82
C ASN A 51 -15.45 1.39 -13.71
N ASN A 52 -14.99 2.15 -12.72
CA ASN A 52 -15.44 3.53 -12.47
C ASN A 52 -14.29 4.53 -12.26
N ASN A 53 -13.04 4.09 -12.40
CA ASN A 53 -11.82 4.86 -12.18
C ASN A 53 -11.75 5.54 -10.80
N HIS A 54 -12.37 4.93 -9.79
CA HIS A 54 -12.34 5.45 -8.42
C HIS A 54 -11.08 4.95 -7.71
N GLN A 55 -10.20 5.89 -7.38
CA GLN A 55 -8.94 5.62 -6.69
C GLN A 55 -9.05 5.87 -5.18
N THR A 56 -8.49 4.96 -4.39
CA THR A 56 -8.31 5.07 -2.95
C THR A 56 -6.86 4.85 -2.60
N ILE A 57 -6.31 5.71 -1.74
CA ILE A 57 -4.90 5.70 -1.36
C ILE A 57 -4.81 5.13 0.04
N LEU A 58 -4.18 3.98 0.17
CA LEU A 58 -3.91 3.34 1.45
C LEU A 58 -2.54 3.80 1.95
N THR A 59 -2.56 4.50 3.08
CA THR A 59 -1.38 5.09 3.71
C THR A 59 -1.06 4.34 5.00
N GLY A 60 0.20 3.97 5.22
CA GLY A 60 0.58 3.31 6.47
C GLY A 60 2.05 2.89 6.54
N HIS A 61 2.67 2.63 5.38
CA HIS A 61 4.12 2.45 5.32
C HIS A 61 4.84 3.79 5.48
N THR A 62 6.06 3.73 6.00
CA THR A 62 6.95 4.89 6.11
C THR A 62 8.06 4.87 5.07
N GLU A 63 8.38 3.67 4.57
CA GLU A 63 9.40 3.41 3.56
C GLU A 63 8.76 2.89 2.26
N GLU A 64 9.56 2.78 1.21
CA GLU A 64 9.11 2.28 -0.09
C GLU A 64 8.55 0.85 0.02
N ILE A 65 7.37 0.64 -0.56
CA ILE A 65 6.75 -0.68 -0.65
C ILE A 65 7.52 -1.52 -1.67
N SER A 66 8.01 -2.68 -1.24
CA SER A 66 8.75 -3.60 -2.08
C SER A 66 7.89 -4.64 -2.77
N THR A 67 6.79 -5.08 -2.16
CA THR A 67 5.95 -6.15 -2.72
C THR A 67 4.51 -6.07 -2.19
N LEU A 68 3.59 -6.59 -3.00
CA LEU A 68 2.16 -6.69 -2.71
C LEU A 68 1.69 -8.13 -2.96
N THR A 69 0.67 -8.57 -2.23
CA THR A 69 -0.04 -9.81 -2.57
C THR A 69 -1.51 -9.71 -2.22
N LEU A 70 -2.35 -10.40 -2.98
CA LEU A 70 -3.80 -10.38 -2.89
C LEU A 70 -4.29 -11.77 -2.50
N SER A 71 -5.22 -11.86 -1.55
CA SER A 71 -5.84 -13.15 -1.23
C SER A 71 -6.72 -13.63 -2.38
N ASN A 72 -6.81 -14.95 -2.57
CA ASN A 72 -7.58 -15.54 -3.67
C ASN A 72 -9.08 -15.16 -3.65
N ASP A 73 -9.63 -14.91 -2.47
CA ASP A 73 -11.01 -14.48 -2.26
C ASP A 73 -11.20 -12.95 -2.33
N ILE A 74 -10.12 -12.19 -2.57
CA ILE A 74 -10.12 -10.73 -2.74
C ILE A 74 -10.67 -10.02 -1.48
N THR A 75 -10.45 -10.61 -0.30
CA THR A 75 -10.82 -10.00 0.97
C THR A 75 -9.68 -9.23 1.62
N LEU A 76 -8.43 -9.67 1.37
CA LEU A 76 -7.24 -9.12 1.99
C LEU A 76 -6.20 -8.74 0.93
N LEU A 77 -5.63 -7.56 1.12
CA LEU A 77 -4.42 -7.13 0.41
C LEU A 77 -3.30 -7.03 1.43
N VAL A 78 -2.10 -7.47 1.11
CA VAL A 78 -0.94 -7.37 1.99
C VAL A 78 0.16 -6.61 1.27
N SER A 79 0.76 -5.66 1.96
CA SER A 79 1.89 -4.87 1.47
C SER A 79 3.05 -4.89 2.45
N ALA A 80 4.28 -4.93 1.93
CA ALA A 80 5.47 -4.89 2.75
C ALA A 80 6.40 -3.77 2.29
N GLN A 81 7.03 -3.09 3.25
CA GLN A 81 8.07 -2.11 2.97
C GLN A 81 9.48 -2.75 2.95
N CYS A 82 10.34 -2.20 2.12
CA CYS A 82 11.78 -2.43 2.15
C CYS A 82 12.43 -1.27 2.89
N SER A 83 13.11 -1.58 3.99
CA SER A 83 13.95 -0.59 4.67
C SER A 83 15.24 -0.42 3.88
N THR A 84 15.48 0.81 3.40
CA THR A 84 16.75 1.15 2.77
C THR A 84 17.81 1.33 3.87
N LEU A 85 19.01 0.80 3.64
CA LEU A 85 20.08 0.54 4.63
C LEU A 85 20.73 1.80 5.27
N THR A 86 20.03 2.92 5.41
CA THR A 86 20.59 4.18 5.90
C THR A 86 20.93 4.13 7.40
N ASN A 87 20.25 3.31 8.20
CA ASN A 87 20.63 3.00 9.59
C ASN A 87 20.38 1.53 9.92
N LYS A 88 21.47 0.76 10.10
CA LYS A 88 21.41 -0.69 10.40
C LYS A 88 20.68 -1.02 11.72
N ASP A 89 20.61 -0.06 12.65
CA ASP A 89 20.00 -0.24 13.97
C ASP A 89 18.46 -0.01 13.97
N GLU A 90 17.88 0.44 12.85
CA GLU A 90 16.44 0.75 12.72
C GLU A 90 15.78 0.05 11.51
N LEU A 91 16.32 -1.10 11.08
CA LEU A 91 15.72 -1.91 10.01
C LEU A 91 14.38 -2.51 10.46
N GLN A 92 13.32 -1.71 10.43
CA GLN A 92 11.97 -2.14 10.75
C GLN A 92 11.22 -2.48 9.46
N THR A 93 11.15 -3.78 9.19
CA THR A 93 10.22 -4.29 8.18
C THR A 93 8.81 -4.17 8.73
N LYS A 94 7.97 -3.48 7.97
CA LYS A 94 6.54 -3.33 8.25
C LYS A 94 5.76 -4.05 7.16
N ILE A 95 4.91 -4.98 7.59
CA ILE A 95 3.93 -5.64 6.73
C ILE A 95 2.56 -5.16 7.18
N ILE A 96 1.74 -4.70 6.25
CA ILE A 96 0.40 -4.20 6.52
C ILE A 96 -0.60 -5.07 5.79
N ILE A 97 -1.61 -5.53 6.53
CA ILE A 97 -2.75 -6.26 6.00
C ILE A 97 -3.92 -5.27 5.91
N TRP A 98 -4.46 -5.11 4.71
CA TRP A 98 -5.58 -4.24 4.38
C TRP A 98 -6.84 -5.06 4.17
N ASP A 99 -7.95 -4.57 4.71
CA ASP A 99 -9.28 -5.07 4.38
C ASP A 99 -9.76 -4.41 3.09
N ILE A 100 -10.04 -5.19 2.04
CA ILE A 100 -10.43 -4.67 0.73
C ILE A 100 -11.84 -4.08 0.75
N LYS A 101 -12.73 -4.63 1.58
CA LYS A 101 -14.11 -4.17 1.67
C LYS A 101 -14.18 -2.80 2.34
N MET A 102 -13.41 -2.60 3.40
CA MET A 102 -13.35 -1.34 4.13
C MET A 102 -12.32 -0.35 3.58
N LEU A 103 -11.37 -0.82 2.75
CA LEU A 103 -10.23 -0.05 2.25
C LEU A 103 -9.43 0.59 3.39
N GLN A 104 -9.18 -0.18 4.44
CA GLN A 104 -8.50 0.27 5.65
C GLN A 104 -7.50 -0.76 6.17
N GLN A 105 -6.55 -0.28 6.98
CA GLN A 105 -5.60 -1.15 7.67
C GLN A 105 -6.35 -2.05 8.65
N LYS A 106 -6.25 -3.36 8.45
CA LYS A 106 -6.79 -4.37 9.36
C LYS A 106 -5.76 -4.76 10.42
N LEU A 107 -4.52 -5.01 10.01
CA LEU A 107 -3.45 -5.41 10.91
C LEU A 107 -2.07 -4.93 10.45
N TYR A 108 -1.28 -4.67 11.47
CA TYR A 108 0.16 -4.48 11.52
C TYR A 108 1.08 -5.64 11.86
N LEU A 109 2.13 -5.92 11.10
CA LEU A 109 3.25 -6.72 11.63
C LEU A 109 4.55 -5.92 11.55
N HIS A 110 5.27 -5.86 12.67
CA HIS A 110 6.66 -5.42 12.72
C HIS A 110 7.54 -6.64 12.96
N GLN A 111 8.55 -6.81 12.12
CA GLN A 111 9.58 -7.81 12.34
C GLN A 111 10.96 -7.20 12.08
N SER A 112 11.92 -7.54 12.94
CA SER A 112 13.33 -7.20 12.76
C SER A 112 13.96 -8.21 11.79
N VAL A 113 13.62 -8.07 10.52
CA VAL A 113 14.17 -8.89 9.43
C VAL A 113 14.54 -7.97 8.28
N HIS A 114 15.53 -8.37 7.49
CA HIS A 114 15.87 -7.78 6.20
C HIS A 114 14.60 -7.54 5.33
N ALA A 115 14.72 -6.67 4.34
CA ALA A 115 13.61 -6.30 3.46
C ALA A 115 12.87 -7.51 2.87
N VAL A 116 11.53 -7.49 2.97
CA VAL A 116 10.67 -8.50 2.34
C VAL A 116 10.79 -8.41 0.82
N GLN A 117 11.11 -9.54 0.19
CA GLN A 117 11.35 -9.62 -1.26
C GLN A 117 10.14 -10.14 -2.05
N SER A 118 9.33 -11.03 -1.47
CA SER A 118 8.12 -11.59 -2.09
C SER A 118 7.19 -12.11 -0.99
N MET A 119 5.88 -12.14 -1.28
CA MET A 119 4.83 -12.65 -0.40
C MET A 119 3.76 -13.35 -1.22
N ALA A 120 3.17 -14.41 -0.66
CA ALA A 120 2.04 -15.10 -1.26
C ALA A 120 1.06 -15.55 -0.17
N PHE A 121 -0.21 -15.64 -0.55
CA PHE A 121 -1.19 -16.40 0.20
C PHE A 121 -1.09 -17.89 -0.18
N SER A 122 -1.39 -18.77 0.78
CA SER A 122 -1.46 -20.22 0.57
C SER A 122 -2.74 -20.63 -0.14
#